data_AF-U9UK52-F1
#
_entry.id   AF-U9UK52-F1
#
_cell.length_a   1.000
_cell.length_b   1.000
_cell.length_c   1.000
_cell.angle_alpha   90.00
_cell.angle_beta   90.00
_cell.angle_gamma   90.00
#
_symmetry.space_group_name_H-M   'P 1'
#
loop_
_entity.id
_entity.type
_entity.pdbx_description
1 polymer ?
#
loop_
_entity_poly.entity_id
_entity_poly.type
_entity_poly.pdbx_seq_one_letter_code
_entity_poly.pdbx_strand_id
1 'polypeptide(L)' 'PANSPDLNPIENIWKQLKDNIQARKTFPRTVSELKVALSKEWENLDCSIFKEVVASMLQRINAVLEARGGPTHY' A
#
# COMPACT_ATOMS: atom_id res chain seq x y z
N PRO A 1 1.52 -2.19 17.45
CA PRO A 1 0.49 -1.98 18.50
C PRO A 1 -0.90 -2.30 17.94
N ALA A 2 -1.88 -2.61 18.80
CA ALA A 2 -3.26 -2.65 18.36
C ALA A 2 -3.66 -1.25 17.84
N ASN A 3 -4.38 -1.17 16.71
CA ASN A 3 -4.77 0.08 16.04
C ASN A 3 -3.63 0.96 15.50
N SER A 4 -2.54 0.37 14.99
CA SER A 4 -1.45 1.09 14.30
C SER A 4 -1.46 0.82 12.79
N PRO A 5 -2.40 1.41 12.02
CA PRO A 5 -2.39 1.31 10.56
C PRO A 5 -1.14 1.94 9.94
N ASP A 6 -0.53 2.91 10.63
CA ASP A 6 0.74 3.56 10.30
C ASP A 6 1.95 2.61 10.31
N LEU A 7 1.80 1.44 10.93
CA LEU A 7 2.78 0.36 10.91
C LEU A 7 2.42 -0.77 9.94
N ASN A 8 1.35 -0.61 9.13
CA ASN A 8 0.96 -1.61 8.14
C ASN A 8 1.50 -1.25 6.74
N PRO A 9 2.69 -1.75 6.36
CA PRO A 9 3.35 -1.41 5.09
C PRO A 9 2.52 -1.74 3.85
N ILE A 10 1.57 -2.67 3.96
CA ILE A 10 0.75 -3.11 2.84
C ILE A 10 -0.26 -2.05 2.38
N GLU A 11 -0.58 -1.06 3.21
CA GLU A 11 -1.50 0.04 2.85
C GLU A 11 -0.95 0.85 1.67
N ASN A 12 0.38 1.01 1.60
CA ASN A 12 1.04 1.68 0.47
C ASN A 12 0.81 0.92 -0.84
N ILE A 13 0.87 -0.42 -0.79
CA ILE A 13 0.63 -1.28 -1.94
C ILE A 13 -0.84 -1.21 -2.36
N TRP A 14 -1.76 -1.24 -1.40
CA TRP A 14 -3.19 -1.08 -1.68
C TRP A 14 -3.52 0.26 -2.31
N LYS A 15 -2.89 1.35 -1.84
CA LYS A 15 -3.04 2.67 -2.44
C LYS A 15 -2.55 2.66 -3.89
N GLN A 16 -1.36 2.13 -4.16
CA GLN A 16 -0.83 2.07 -5.52
C GLN A 16 -1.72 1.26 -6.48
N LEU A 17 -2.25 0.12 -6.03
CA LEU A 17 -3.18 -0.69 -6.83
C LEU A 17 -4.46 0.08 -7.16
N LYS A 18 -5.02 0.82 -6.18
CA LYS A 18 -6.19 1.67 -6.41
C LYS A 18 -5.88 2.76 -7.42
N ASP A 19 -4.76 3.44 -7.27
CA ASP A 19 -4.31 4.52 -8.17
C ASP A 19 -4.12 3.98 -9.60
N ASN A 20 -3.49 2.81 -9.75
CA ASN A 20 -3.33 2.14 -11.04
C ASN A 20 -4.67 1.78 -11.68
N ILE A 21 -5.60 1.19 -10.92
CA ILE A 21 -6.95 0.83 -11.42
C ILE A 21 -7.72 2.07 -11.87
N GLN A 22 -7.65 3.16 -11.11
CA GLN A 22 -8.29 4.43 -11.46
C GLN A 22 -7.68 5.05 -12.74
N ALA A 23 -6.38 4.86 -12.97
CA ALA A 23 -5.68 5.35 -14.15
C ALA A 23 -5.92 4.50 -15.42
N ARG A 24 -6.56 3.32 -15.31
CA ARG A 24 -6.83 2.47 -16.47
C ARG A 24 -7.74 3.17 -17.47
N LYS A 25 -7.44 3.01 -18.77
CA LYS A 25 -8.29 3.51 -19.88
C LYS A 25 -9.74 3.03 -19.78
N THR A 26 -9.94 1.80 -19.30
CA THR A 26 -11.26 1.22 -19.06
C THR A 26 -11.38 0.89 -17.59
N PHE A 27 -12.23 1.64 -16.91
CA PHE A 27 -12.55 1.41 -15.51
C PHE A 27 -13.47 0.18 -15.37
N PRO A 28 -13.15 -0.77 -14.47
CA PRO A 28 -13.98 -1.94 -14.24
C PRO A 28 -15.34 -1.55 -13.64
N ARG A 29 -16.43 -2.05 -14.22
CA ARG A 29 -17.82 -1.75 -13.79
C ARG A 29 -18.48 -2.93 -13.08
N THR A 30 -17.90 -4.11 -13.17
CA THR A 30 -18.37 -5.32 -12.48
C THR A 30 -17.32 -5.85 -11.51
N VAL A 31 -17.75 -6.62 -10.52
CA VAL A 31 -16.84 -7.29 -9.58
C VAL A 31 -15.87 -8.21 -10.31
N SER A 32 -16.33 -8.90 -11.37
CA SER A 32 -15.48 -9.79 -12.18
C SER A 32 -14.41 -9.01 -12.94
N GLU A 33 -14.77 -7.90 -13.57
CA GLU A 33 -13.81 -7.01 -14.24
C GLU A 33 -12.81 -6.43 -13.25
N LEU A 34 -13.26 -6.04 -12.05
CA LEU A 34 -12.39 -5.52 -11.01
C LEU A 34 -11.37 -6.55 -10.56
N LYS A 35 -11.78 -7.81 -10.35
CA LYS A 35 -10.87 -8.91 -10.02
C LYS A 35 -9.80 -9.11 -11.09
N VAL A 36 -10.19 -9.12 -12.36
CA VAL A 36 -9.24 -9.26 -13.49
C VAL A 36 -8.30 -8.07 -13.57
N ALA A 37 -8.81 -6.85 -13.38
CA ALA A 37 -8.00 -5.63 -13.38
C ALA A 37 -6.98 -5.66 -12.23
N LEU A 38 -7.41 -6.01 -11.02
CA LEU A 38 -6.55 -6.15 -9.84
C LEU A 38 -5.43 -7.15 -10.07
N SER A 39 -5.72 -8.35 -10.57
CA SER A 39 -4.68 -9.36 -10.84
C SER A 39 -3.65 -8.87 -11.86
N LYS A 40 -4.10 -8.20 -12.92
CA LYS A 40 -3.18 -7.62 -13.92
C LYS A 40 -2.31 -6.50 -13.36
N GLU A 41 -2.90 -5.58 -12.60
CA GLU A 41 -2.12 -4.51 -11.98
C GLU A 41 -1.15 -5.04 -10.94
N TRP A 42 -1.54 -6.08 -10.19
CA TRP A 42 -0.68 -6.75 -9.23
C TRP A 42 0.55 -7.37 -9.90
N GLU A 43 0.38 -8.08 -11.01
CA GLU A 43 1.48 -8.66 -11.79
C GLU A 43 2.40 -7.60 -12.41
N ASN A 44 1.86 -6.41 -12.70
CA ASN A 44 2.62 -5.28 -13.25
C ASN A 44 3.36 -4.45 -12.18
N LEU A 45 3.08 -4.66 -10.89
CA LEU A 45 3.80 -3.95 -9.84
C LEU A 45 5.28 -4.35 -9.86
N ASP A 46 6.15 -3.35 -9.83
CA ASP A 46 7.57 -3.59 -9.69
C ASP A 46 7.87 -4.12 -8.27
N CYS A 47 8.62 -5.22 -8.22
CA CYS A 47 9.17 -5.79 -6.99
C CYS A 47 9.98 -4.77 -6.15
N SER A 48 10.48 -3.69 -6.77
CA SER A 48 11.14 -2.58 -6.08
C SER A 48 10.24 -1.92 -5.02
N ILE A 49 8.94 -1.81 -5.28
CA ILE A 49 7.95 -1.22 -4.35
C ILE A 49 7.92 -2.02 -3.04
N PHE A 50 8.00 -3.35 -3.11
CA PHE A 50 8.02 -4.19 -1.91
C PHE A 50 9.29 -3.97 -1.09
N LYS A 51 10.43 -3.74 -1.75
CA LYS A 51 11.70 -3.44 -1.06
C LYS A 51 11.65 -2.08 -0.37
N GLU A 52 11.09 -1.07 -1.02
CA GLU A 52 10.91 0.26 -0.43
C GLU A 52 9.96 0.23 0.78
N VAL A 53 8.86 -0.53 0.64
CA VAL A 53 7.89 -0.73 1.70
C VAL A 53 8.53 -1.42 2.92
N VAL A 54 9.33 -2.47 2.71
CA VAL A 54 10.08 -3.13 3.79
C VAL A 54 11.16 -2.22 4.38
N ALA A 55 11.89 -1.47 3.55
CA ALA A 55 12.89 -0.52 4.01
C ALA A 55 12.29 0.60 4.87
N SER A 56 11.05 1.03 4.56
CA SER A 56 10.33 2.05 5.31
C SER A 56 9.95 1.61 6.73
N MET A 57 9.92 0.30 7.02
CA MET A 57 9.55 -0.18 8.35
C MET A 57 10.47 0.31 9.45
N LEU A 58 11.78 0.38 9.19
CA LEU A 58 12.73 0.94 10.15
C LEU A 58 12.43 2.41 10.45
N GLN A 59 12.05 3.18 9.43
CA GLN A 59 11.69 4.59 9.57
C GLN A 59 10.38 4.77 10.35
N ARG A 60 9.37 3.93 10.07
CA ARG A 60 8.09 3.93 10.78
C ARG A 60 8.26 3.57 12.26
N ILE A 61 9.07 2.55 12.57
CA ILE A 61 9.40 2.16 13.95
C ILE A 61 10.08 3.32 14.68
N ASN A 62 11.07 3.96 14.06
CA ASN A 62 11.73 5.12 14.65
C ASN A 62 10.73 6.27 14.88
N ALA A 63 9.83 6.54 13.93
CA ALA A 63 8.81 7.57 14.10
C ALA A 63 7.88 7.30 15.29
N VAL A 64 7.50 6.03 15.52
CA VAL A 64 6.69 5.64 16.68
C VAL A 64 7.47 5.78 17.99
N LEU A 65 8.77 5.47 18.00
CA LEU A 65 9.64 5.67 19.16
C LEU A 65 9.74 7.16 19.52
N GLU A 66 9.98 8.03 18.53
CA GLU A 66 10.00 9.48 18.71
C GLU A 66 8.63 10.03 19.17
N ALA A 67 7.54 9.48 18.65
CA ALA A 67 6.18 9.79 19.06
C ALA A 67 5.80 9.18 20.43
N ARG A 68 6.70 8.45 21.10
CA ARG A 68 6.46 7.73 22.36
C ARG A 68 5.23 6.80 22.31
N GLY A 69 5.03 6.14 21.17
CA GLY A 69 3.87 5.29 20.93
C GLY A 69 2.62 6.02 20.41
N GLY A 70 2.70 7.33 20.17
CA GLY A 70 1.64 8.12 19.54
C GLY A 70 1.57 7.96 18.01
N PRO A 71 0.55 8.55 17.36
CA PRO A 71 0.35 8.47 15.91
C PRO A 71 1.50 9.09 15.12
N THR A 72 1.82 8.50 13.96
CA THR A 72 2.81 9.02 13.02
C THR A 72 2.17 9.50 11.72
N HIS A 73 2.95 10.12 10.83
CA HIS A 73 2.48 10.59 9.51
C HIS A 73 2.42 9.48 8.44
N TYR A 74 2.75 8.25 8.85
CA TYR A 74 2.89 7.07 7.98
C TYR A 74 1.61 6.26 7.85
#